data_AF-A0A439DYX8-F1
#
_entry.id   AF-A0A439DYX8-F1
#
_cell.length_a   1.000
_cell.length_b   1.000
_cell.length_c   1.000
_cell.angle_alpha   90.00
_cell.angle_beta   90.00
_cell.angle_gamma   90.00
#
_symmetry.space_group_name_H-M   'P 1'
#
loop_
_entity.id
_entity.type
_entity.pdbx_description
1 polymer ?
#
loop_
_entity_poly.entity_id
_entity_poly.type
_entity_poly.pdbx_seq_one_letter_code
_entity_poly.pdbx_strand_id
1 'polypeptide(L)'
;MQRAGLWTARAAQAMLASATVLLAGCSGDGVIALSQPDPETATVHGHAGAAPPGPPAAGGKSNALVVTDRQRAYLDALSAAGVKPSSDLMALNIGSYVCQARAAKHGEQAIWDIVHPLVRSDAGSDPLSATPPSAAEVDAATARYIRIATQRLC
;
A
#
# COMPACT_ATOMS: atom_id res chain seq x y z
N MET A 1 20.90 54.58 -12.99
CA MET A 1 20.67 54.58 -14.46
C MET A 1 20.13 53.18 -14.82
N GLN A 2 18.83 52.86 -14.65
CA GLN A 2 17.72 52.97 -15.64
C GLN A 2 18.21 52.80 -17.09
N ARG A 3 17.76 51.82 -17.90
CA ARG A 3 16.41 51.61 -18.49
C ARG A 3 16.23 50.09 -18.77
N ALA A 4 15.17 49.41 -18.33
CA ALA A 4 13.79 49.41 -18.86
C ALA A 4 13.70 48.96 -20.34
N GLY A 5 13.35 47.69 -20.54
CA GLY A 5 12.84 47.12 -21.79
C GLY A 5 11.58 46.34 -21.46
N LEU A 6 10.44 46.88 -21.89
CA LEU A 6 9.08 46.52 -21.53
C LEU A 6 8.31 46.42 -22.87
N TRP A 7 7.34 45.50 -22.94
CA TRP A 7 6.19 45.40 -23.90
C TRP A 7 6.23 44.12 -24.77
N THR A 8 5.55 43.03 -24.38
CA THR A 8 4.10 42.70 -24.42
C THR A 8 3.60 42.24 -25.80
N ALA A 9 3.05 41.01 -25.83
CA ALA A 9 1.84 40.71 -26.58
C ALA A 9 1.13 39.50 -25.94
N ARG A 10 0.04 39.79 -25.23
CA ARG A 10 -1.05 38.82 -24.97
C ARG A 10 -1.74 38.53 -26.30
N ALA A 11 -2.00 37.27 -26.60
CA ALA A 11 -3.06 36.88 -27.51
C ALA A 11 -3.91 35.80 -26.83
N ALA A 12 -5.09 36.22 -26.40
CA ALA A 12 -6.19 35.36 -26.02
C ALA A 12 -7.04 35.07 -27.27
N GLN A 13 -7.52 33.84 -27.44
CA GLN A 13 -8.68 33.40 -28.23
C GLN A 13 -8.64 31.86 -28.28
N ALA A 14 -9.72 31.08 -28.24
CA ALA A 14 -11.12 31.27 -27.93
C ALA A 14 -11.72 29.84 -27.77
N MET A 15 -12.85 29.76 -27.08
CA MET A 15 -13.68 28.56 -26.85
C MET A 15 -13.91 27.66 -28.08
N LEU A 16 -13.91 26.35 -27.85
CA LEU A 16 -14.78 25.40 -28.57
C LEU A 16 -15.41 24.44 -27.55
N ALA A 17 -16.71 24.63 -27.36
CA ALA A 17 -17.63 23.73 -26.70
C ALA A 17 -18.03 22.58 -27.64
N SER A 18 -18.15 21.36 -27.11
CA SER A 18 -19.09 20.27 -27.50
C SER A 18 -18.74 19.03 -26.66
N ALA A 19 -19.49 18.69 -25.61
CA ALA A 19 -20.71 17.87 -25.62
C ALA A 19 -20.46 16.38 -25.97
N THR A 20 -20.57 15.47 -25.00
CA THR A 20 -21.76 14.60 -24.78
C THR A 20 -21.53 13.57 -23.66
N VAL A 21 -22.62 13.31 -22.95
CA VAL A 21 -22.83 12.33 -21.88
C VAL A 21 -22.65 10.89 -22.36
N LEU A 22 -22.08 10.03 -21.52
CA LEU A 22 -22.49 8.62 -21.36
C LEU A 22 -22.24 8.19 -19.91
N LEU A 23 -23.28 8.23 -19.07
CA LEU A 23 -23.34 7.43 -17.85
C LEU A 23 -23.50 5.96 -18.27
N ALA A 24 -22.46 5.15 -18.12
CA ALA A 24 -22.61 3.71 -18.08
C ALA A 24 -22.92 3.28 -16.64
N GLY A 25 -24.20 3.30 -16.29
CA GLY A 25 -24.71 2.61 -15.12
C GLY A 25 -24.85 1.12 -15.45
N CYS A 26 -24.01 0.27 -14.86
CA CYS A 26 -24.30 -1.16 -14.78
C CYS A 26 -25.29 -1.38 -13.62
N SER A 27 -26.58 -1.21 -13.91
CA SER A 27 -27.66 -1.73 -13.09
C SER A 27 -27.77 -3.24 -13.35
N GLY A 28 -27.28 -4.04 -12.41
CA GLY A 28 -27.58 -5.46 -12.34
C GLY A 28 -28.77 -5.66 -11.42
N ASP A 29 -29.96 -5.70 -12.00
CA ASP A 29 -31.20 -6.07 -11.32
C ASP A 29 -31.14 -7.57 -10.97
N GLY A 30 -31.27 -7.88 -9.69
CA GLY A 30 -31.27 -9.24 -9.18
C GLY A 30 -32.14 -9.31 -7.94
N VAL A 31 -33.42 -9.59 -8.16
CA VAL A 31 -34.44 -9.88 -7.14
C VAL A 31 -33.88 -10.83 -6.06
N ILE A 32 -33.85 -10.37 -4.80
CA ILE A 32 -33.71 -11.27 -3.66
C ILE A 32 -35.08 -11.38 -3.01
N ALA A 33 -35.74 -12.49 -3.32
CA ALA A 33 -36.92 -12.96 -2.62
C ALA A 33 -36.62 -13.03 -1.12
N LEU A 34 -37.46 -12.39 -0.30
CA LEU A 34 -37.56 -12.70 1.11
C LEU A 34 -38.16 -14.10 1.25
N SER A 35 -37.29 -15.11 1.31
CA SER A 35 -37.64 -16.43 1.82
C SER A 35 -36.69 -16.75 2.97
N GLN A 36 -37.25 -16.75 4.18
CA GLN A 36 -36.65 -17.27 5.41
C GLN A 36 -35.96 -18.62 5.17
N PRO A 37 -34.75 -18.83 5.71
CA PRO A 37 -34.32 -20.17 6.07
C PRO A 37 -34.82 -20.50 7.47
N ASP A 38 -35.82 -21.40 7.51
CA ASP A 38 -36.13 -22.22 8.68
C ASP A 38 -34.86 -22.99 9.12
N PRO A 39 -34.62 -23.14 10.44
CA PRO A 39 -33.51 -23.93 10.94
C PRO A 39 -33.91 -25.42 10.94
N GLU A 40 -33.54 -26.15 9.89
CA GLU A 40 -33.52 -27.62 9.96
C GLU A 40 -32.09 -28.15 9.86
N THR A 41 -31.63 -28.63 11.02
CA THR A 41 -30.54 -29.57 11.20
C THR A 41 -30.74 -30.82 10.34
N ALA A 42 -29.79 -31.08 9.44
CA ALA A 42 -29.55 -32.43 8.93
C ALA A 42 -28.05 -32.68 8.83
N THR A 43 -27.54 -33.39 9.83
CA THR A 43 -26.24 -34.06 9.85
C THR A 43 -26.09 -34.99 8.65
N VAL A 44 -25.05 -34.79 7.84
CA VAL A 44 -24.47 -35.85 7.00
C VAL A 44 -22.97 -35.88 7.27
N HIS A 45 -22.55 -36.95 7.93
CA HIS A 45 -21.14 -37.34 8.03
C HIS A 45 -20.65 -37.80 6.67
N GLY A 46 -19.75 -37.03 6.06
CA GLY A 46 -18.97 -37.43 4.88
C GLY A 46 -17.48 -37.47 5.24
N HIS A 47 -16.99 -38.66 5.58
CA HIS A 47 -15.57 -38.94 5.74
C HIS A 47 -14.88 -38.94 4.37
N ALA A 48 -14.09 -37.90 4.09
CA ALA A 48 -13.16 -37.87 2.96
C ALA A 48 -11.73 -37.81 3.51
N GLY A 49 -10.93 -38.76 3.08
CA GLY A 49 -9.63 -39.09 3.65
C GLY A 49 -8.52 -38.05 3.41
N ALA A 50 -7.53 -38.13 4.30
CA ALA A 50 -6.14 -37.73 4.15
C ALA A 50 -5.85 -36.37 3.47
N ALA A 51 -5.74 -35.33 4.30
CA ALA A 51 -5.05 -34.11 3.90
C ALA A 51 -3.56 -34.41 3.60
N PRO A 52 -2.96 -33.87 2.52
CA PRO A 52 -1.52 -33.95 2.29
C PRO A 52 -0.76 -33.29 3.45
N PRO A 53 0.50 -33.70 3.74
CA PRO A 53 1.27 -33.13 4.84
C PRO A 53 1.60 -31.67 4.54
N GLY A 54 0.76 -30.76 5.05
CA GLY A 54 1.08 -29.34 5.16
C GLY A 54 2.15 -29.13 6.23
N PRO A 55 2.91 -28.02 6.18
CA PRO A 55 3.83 -27.65 7.25
C PRO A 55 3.10 -27.66 8.60
N PRO A 56 3.74 -28.10 9.70
CA PRO A 56 3.09 -28.12 11.00
C PRO A 56 2.59 -26.71 11.33
N ALA A 57 1.31 -26.61 11.69
CA ALA A 57 0.73 -25.38 12.18
C ALA A 57 1.60 -24.87 13.33
N ALA A 58 2.11 -23.64 13.20
CA ALA A 58 2.85 -22.97 14.25
C ALA A 58 2.00 -23.01 15.52
N GLY A 59 2.50 -23.70 16.56
CA GLY A 59 1.81 -23.88 17.83
C GLY A 59 1.32 -22.54 18.36
N GLY A 60 0.03 -22.47 18.68
CA GLY A 60 -0.65 -21.23 18.99
C GLY A 60 -0.05 -20.46 20.15
N LYS A 61 0.04 -19.14 19.95
CA LYS A 61 -0.04 -18.04 20.95
C LYS A 61 -0.04 -16.70 20.19
N SER A 62 -1.16 -15.97 20.27
CA SER A 62 -1.35 -14.59 19.77
C SER A 62 -1.42 -14.41 18.25
N ASN A 63 -2.06 -13.33 17.80
CA ASN A 63 -1.95 -12.78 16.43
C ASN A 63 -0.52 -12.26 16.14
N ALA A 64 0.49 -12.96 16.65
CA ALA A 64 1.89 -12.61 16.52
C ALA A 64 2.29 -12.86 15.07
N LEU A 65 2.65 -11.80 14.38
CA LEU A 65 3.26 -11.87 13.06
C LEU A 65 4.51 -12.75 13.15
N VAL A 66 4.44 -13.95 12.58
CA VAL A 66 5.60 -14.84 12.48
C VAL A 66 6.45 -14.37 11.31
N VAL A 67 7.59 -13.77 11.61
CA VAL A 67 8.53 -13.27 10.60
C VAL A 67 9.66 -14.25 10.35
N THR A 68 10.04 -14.39 9.07
CA THR A 68 11.25 -15.10 8.64
C THR A 68 12.52 -14.35 9.05
N ASP A 69 13.68 -15.00 9.04
CA ASP A 69 14.95 -14.35 9.36
C ASP A 69 15.28 -13.21 8.39
N ARG A 70 14.92 -13.37 7.10
CA ARG A 70 15.08 -12.31 6.10
C ARG A 70 14.23 -11.08 6.43
N GLN A 71 12.95 -11.30 6.79
CA GLN A 71 12.04 -10.23 7.18
C GLN A 71 12.51 -9.53 8.45
N ARG A 72 13.00 -10.28 9.44
CA ARG A 72 13.58 -9.73 10.68
C ARG A 72 14.80 -8.85 10.38
N ALA A 73 15.73 -9.33 9.55
CA ALA A 73 16.91 -8.55 9.16
C ALA A 73 16.56 -7.24 8.44
N TYR A 74 15.48 -7.24 7.65
CA TYR A 74 14.94 -6.03 7.03
C TYR A 74 14.39 -5.03 8.07
N LEU A 75 13.59 -5.51 9.02
CA LEU A 75 13.05 -4.68 10.11
C LEU A 75 14.15 -4.10 11.00
N ASP A 76 15.15 -4.92 11.35
CA ASP A 76 16.31 -4.47 12.14
C ASP A 76 17.11 -3.39 11.40
N ALA A 77 17.29 -3.54 10.08
CA ALA A 77 17.98 -2.54 9.26
C ALA A 77 17.19 -1.23 9.15
N LEU A 78 15.86 -1.27 9.10
CA LEU A 78 15.01 -0.07 9.16
C LEU A 78 15.16 0.65 10.50
N SER A 79 15.09 -0.10 11.61
CA SER A 79 15.27 0.42 12.97
C SER A 79 16.66 1.05 13.15
N ALA A 80 17.72 0.36 12.72
CA ALA A 80 19.09 0.89 12.75
C ALA A 80 19.26 2.13 11.87
N ALA A 81 18.49 2.26 10.80
CA ALA A 81 18.44 3.46 9.96
C ALA A 81 17.50 4.55 10.51
N GLY A 82 16.94 4.39 11.72
CA GLY A 82 16.07 5.36 12.37
C GLY A 82 14.70 5.53 11.69
N VAL A 83 14.26 4.55 10.91
CA VAL A 83 12.88 4.52 10.39
C VAL A 83 11.97 4.00 11.50
N LYS A 84 10.85 4.68 11.73
CA LYS A 84 9.85 4.31 12.75
C LYS A 84 8.53 3.96 12.05
N PRO A 85 8.32 2.70 11.68
CA PRO A 85 7.04 2.26 11.13
C PRO A 85 5.93 2.33 12.18
N SER A 86 4.69 2.49 11.74
CA SER A 86 3.51 2.35 12.62
C SER A 86 3.36 0.92 13.16
N SER A 87 3.84 -0.08 12.42
CA SER A 87 3.93 -1.47 12.84
C SER A 87 4.90 -2.26 11.96
N ASP A 88 5.41 -3.39 12.46
CA ASP A 88 6.23 -4.32 11.68
C ASP A 88 5.49 -4.83 10.43
N LEU A 89 4.18 -5.07 10.54
CA LEU A 89 3.36 -5.49 9.42
C LEU A 89 3.30 -4.42 8.32
N MET A 90 3.14 -3.15 8.68
CA MET A 90 3.14 -2.05 7.72
C MET A 90 4.50 -1.90 7.05
N ALA A 91 5.60 -2.00 7.81
CA ALA A 91 6.96 -1.97 7.24
C ALA A 91 7.20 -3.09 6.22
N LEU A 92 6.73 -4.31 6.53
CA LEU A 92 6.83 -5.47 5.64
C LEU A 92 5.93 -5.35 4.41
N ASN A 93 4.74 -4.75 4.57
CA ASN A 93 3.85 -4.45 3.45
C ASN A 93 4.51 -3.45 2.48
N ILE A 94 5.04 -2.34 2.99
CA ILE A 94 5.80 -1.35 2.19
C ILE A 94 6.99 -2.02 1.49
N GLY A 95 7.76 -2.84 2.21
CA GLY A 95 8.89 -3.57 1.63
C GLY A 95 8.48 -4.54 0.52
N SER A 96 7.31 -5.17 0.64
CA SER A 96 6.76 -6.07 -0.38
C SER A 96 6.42 -5.32 -1.68
N TYR A 97 5.87 -4.11 -1.60
CA TYR A 97 5.64 -3.25 -2.78
C TYR A 97 6.96 -2.89 -3.47
N VAL A 98 8.02 -2.57 -2.71
CA VAL A 98 9.36 -2.33 -3.29
C VAL A 98 9.83 -3.56 -4.07
N CYS A 99 9.73 -4.75 -3.47
CA CYS A 99 10.21 -5.98 -4.11
C CYS A 99 9.40 -6.36 -5.35
N GLN A 100 8.08 -6.21 -5.30
CA GLN A 100 7.22 -6.38 -6.48
C GLN A 100 7.61 -5.41 -7.59
N ALA A 101 7.81 -4.14 -7.27
CA ALA A 101 8.15 -3.14 -8.28
C ALA A 101 9.55 -3.36 -8.89
N ARG A 102 10.52 -3.82 -8.08
CA ARG A 102 11.85 -4.24 -8.56
C ARG A 102 11.76 -5.48 -9.46
N ALA A 103 10.98 -6.49 -9.08
CA ALA A 103 10.75 -7.68 -9.91
C ALA A 103 10.07 -7.34 -11.25
N ALA A 104 9.19 -6.34 -11.26
CA ALA A 104 8.56 -5.78 -12.46
C ALA A 104 9.47 -4.84 -13.28
N LYS A 105 10.73 -4.64 -12.85
CA LYS A 105 11.72 -3.76 -13.51
C LYS A 105 11.27 -2.30 -13.65
N HIS A 106 10.47 -1.81 -12.72
CA HIS A 106 10.15 -0.38 -12.67
C HIS A 106 11.42 0.46 -12.42
N GLY A 107 11.47 1.64 -13.06
CA GLY A 107 12.51 2.63 -12.80
C GLY A 107 12.38 3.24 -11.40
N GLU A 108 13.44 3.91 -10.93
CA GLU A 108 13.50 4.42 -9.56
C GLU A 108 12.37 5.40 -9.23
N GLN A 109 12.01 6.29 -10.16
CA GLN A 109 10.92 7.23 -9.99
C GLN A 109 9.57 6.52 -9.83
N ALA A 110 9.29 5.47 -10.62
CA ALA A 110 8.05 4.72 -10.51
C ALA A 110 7.94 3.98 -9.16
N ILE A 111 9.06 3.44 -8.66
CA ILE A 111 9.10 2.85 -7.31
C ILE A 111 8.84 3.92 -6.25
N TRP A 112 9.46 5.10 -6.40
CA TRP A 112 9.24 6.23 -5.49
C TRP A 112 7.76 6.63 -5.45
N ASP A 113 7.12 6.81 -6.61
CA ASP A 113 5.72 7.25 -6.71
C ASP A 113 4.74 6.24 -6.06
N ILE A 114 5.09 4.95 -6.03
CA ILE A 114 4.32 3.91 -5.34
C ILE A 114 4.56 3.97 -3.82
N VAL A 115 5.81 4.09 -3.40
CA VAL A 115 6.21 3.91 -1.98
C VAL A 115 5.99 5.17 -1.16
N HIS A 116 6.22 6.36 -1.74
CA HIS A 116 6.09 7.65 -1.07
C HIS A 116 4.74 7.86 -0.38
N PRO A 117 3.57 7.66 -1.03
CA PRO A 117 2.28 7.82 -0.36
C PRO A 117 2.07 6.83 0.79
N LEU A 118 2.60 5.60 0.68
CA LEU A 118 2.51 4.59 1.74
C LEU A 118 3.30 5.02 2.98
N VAL A 119 4.53 5.52 2.79
CA VAL A 119 5.39 6.00 3.87
C VAL A 119 4.83 7.26 4.53
N ARG A 120 4.25 8.17 3.74
CA ARG A 120 3.55 9.35 4.29
C ARG A 120 2.39 8.93 5.20
N SER A 121 1.59 7.95 4.77
CA SER A 121 0.48 7.42 5.57
C SER A 121 0.98 6.74 6.84
N ASP A 122 2.02 5.91 6.73
CA ASP A 122 2.66 5.22 7.85
C ASP A 122 3.19 6.19 8.91
N ALA A 123 3.93 7.21 8.48
CA ALA A 123 4.52 8.22 9.36
C ALA A 123 3.47 9.12 10.05
N GLY A 124 2.31 9.33 9.41
CA GLY A 124 1.18 10.08 9.99
C GLY A 124 0.27 9.24 10.89
N SER A 125 0.54 7.94 11.07
CA SER A 125 -0.35 7.03 11.81
C SER A 125 -0.06 6.97 13.31
N ASP A 126 0.93 7.70 13.84
CA ASP A 126 1.22 7.74 15.28
C ASP A 126 0.24 8.68 16.01
N PRO A 127 -0.72 8.16 16.80
CA PRO A 127 -1.72 8.98 17.49
C PRO A 127 -1.14 9.79 18.65
N LEU A 128 0.08 9.47 19.11
CA LEU A 128 0.74 10.16 20.21
C LEU A 128 1.61 11.34 19.73
N SER A 129 1.87 11.42 18.42
CA SER A 129 2.65 12.49 17.83
C SER A 129 1.82 13.77 17.71
N ALA A 130 2.19 14.79 18.49
CA ALA A 130 1.54 16.11 18.46
C ALA A 130 1.92 16.95 17.23
N THR A 131 2.91 16.52 16.45
CA THR A 131 3.40 17.22 15.26
C THR A 131 3.48 16.23 14.11
N PRO A 132 2.86 16.53 12.94
CA PRO A 132 2.96 15.67 11.79
C PRO A 132 4.40 15.65 11.25
N PRO A 133 4.83 14.53 10.62
CA PRO A 133 6.15 14.46 10.00
C PRO A 133 6.28 15.51 8.90
N SER A 134 7.45 16.14 8.82
CA SER A 134 7.79 17.05 7.72
C SER A 134 7.96 16.28 6.40
N ALA A 135 7.81 17.00 5.27
CA ALA A 135 8.01 16.40 3.95
C ALA A 135 9.42 15.80 3.80
N ALA A 136 10.45 16.47 4.34
CA ALA A 136 11.83 15.99 4.28
C ALA A 136 12.04 14.69 5.09
N GLU A 137 11.35 14.52 6.21
CA GLU A 137 11.39 13.27 6.99
C GLU A 137 10.71 12.12 6.23
N VAL A 138 9.57 12.39 5.60
CA VAL A 138 8.89 11.42 4.74
C VAL A 138 9.79 11.01 3.57
N ASP A 139 10.39 11.97 2.86
CA ASP A 139 11.30 11.70 1.74
C ASP A 139 12.51 10.86 2.18
N ALA A 140 13.14 11.22 3.30
CA ALA A 140 14.24 10.47 3.86
C ALA A 140 13.83 9.03 4.24
N ALA A 141 12.65 8.87 4.84
CA ALA A 141 12.10 7.55 5.16
C ALA A 141 11.81 6.73 3.90
N THR A 142 11.20 7.33 2.87
CA THR A 142 10.96 6.69 1.57
C THR A 142 12.25 6.18 0.94
N ALA A 143 13.30 7.01 0.90
CA ALA A 143 14.60 6.60 0.39
C ALA A 143 15.20 5.42 1.18
N ARG A 144 15.08 5.44 2.52
CA ARG A 144 15.55 4.36 3.39
C ARG A 144 14.78 3.06 3.15
N TYR A 145 13.45 3.11 3.08
CA TYR A 145 12.60 1.97 2.77
C TYR A 145 12.98 1.32 1.45
N ILE A 146 13.06 2.10 0.37
CA ILE A 146 13.41 1.60 -0.98
C ILE A 146 14.79 0.94 -0.98
N ARG A 147 15.80 1.61 -0.40
CA ARG A 147 17.17 1.09 -0.35
C ARG A 147 17.28 -0.19 0.46
N ILE A 148 16.74 -0.20 1.68
CA ILE A 148 16.89 -1.32 2.62
C ILE A 148 16.09 -2.54 2.17
N ALA A 149 14.87 -2.35 1.66
CA ALA A 149 14.08 -3.44 1.08
C ALA A 149 14.83 -4.08 -0.11
N THR A 150 15.34 -3.26 -1.03
CA THR A 150 16.11 -3.76 -2.19
C THR A 150 17.35 -4.57 -1.75
N GLN A 151 18.03 -4.18 -0.67
CA GLN A 151 19.26 -4.86 -0.22
C GLN A 151 19.02 -6.10 0.63
N ARG A 152 17.94 -6.14 1.41
CA ARG A 152 17.77 -7.12 2.49
C ARG A 152 16.55 -8.02 2.31
N LEU A 153 15.58 -7.63 1.48
CA LEU A 153 14.29 -8.30 1.40
C LEU A 153 14.01 -9.00 0.05
N CYS A 154 14.38 -8.38 -1.08
CA CYS A 154 13.86 -8.75 -2.40
C CYS A 154 14.39 -10.04 -3.07
#